data_AF-A0A3D1SDV1-F1
#
_entry.id   AF-A0A3D1SDV1-F1
#
_cell.length_a   1.000
_cell.length_b   1.000
_cell.length_c   1.000
_cell.angle_alpha   90.00
_cell.angle_beta   90.00
_cell.angle_gamma   90.00
#
_symmetry.space_group_name_H-M   'P 1'
#
loop_
_entity.id
_entity.type
_entity.pdbx_description
1 polymer ?
#
loop_
_entity_poly.entity_id
_entity_poly.type
_entity_poly.pdbx_seq_one_letter_code
_entity_poly.pdbx_strand_id
1 'polypeptide(L)'
;MITEKSADSVLSISVKNERGSFTFSRKTRVYTDSEGKTANSYYWTSDELLGVGQNDSSVRSFVSGFSSLTAQDVVEENTGELEKYGLKEPRATVSVKFDDGAEKTLYFGITNPANLSTVYFTDGNKVMLVSESVVSGAFGEVKDYANLLITKALGDDERVDYITITRKDLSEPVEIRYMTELEAARDNEKYVVTTLNTHRFTSPYNAEINVQKGGALCGGVCGLTMKSCAYLEASEENLAKCGLTDPFCTVKFSYGGE
;
A
#
# COMPACT_ATOMS: atom_id res chain seq x y z
N MET A 1 -29.23 1.56 5.54
CA MET A 1 -27.87 1.83 6.04
C MET A 1 -27.80 1.31 7.47
N ILE A 2 -26.77 0.57 7.84
CA ILE A 2 -26.61 -0.03 9.18
C ILE A 2 -26.09 1.02 10.17
N THR A 3 -25.42 2.05 9.65
CA THR A 3 -25.01 3.26 10.34
C THR A 3 -25.67 4.44 9.63
N GLU A 4 -26.56 5.19 10.28
CA GLU A 4 -27.12 6.44 9.70
C GLU A 4 -26.11 7.60 9.72
N LYS A 5 -24.82 7.28 9.85
CA LYS A 5 -23.72 8.20 10.16
C LYS A 5 -22.81 8.34 8.95
N SER A 6 -22.27 9.53 8.74
CA SER A 6 -21.34 9.80 7.64
C SER A 6 -20.00 9.11 7.88
N ALA A 7 -19.26 8.80 6.82
CA ALA A 7 -17.84 8.48 6.91
C ALA A 7 -17.06 9.59 7.63
N ASP A 8 -17.48 10.85 7.44
CA ASP A 8 -16.88 12.02 8.06
C ASP A 8 -17.15 12.14 9.56
N SER A 9 -18.01 11.33 10.17
CA SER A 9 -18.18 11.31 11.62
C SER A 9 -17.38 10.20 12.32
N VAL A 10 -16.69 9.33 11.56
CA VAL A 10 -15.90 8.23 12.15
C VAL A 10 -14.62 8.78 12.78
N LEU A 11 -14.39 8.43 14.05
CA LEU A 11 -13.16 8.74 14.78
C LEU A 11 -12.19 7.56 14.82
N SER A 12 -12.69 6.33 14.90
CA SER A 12 -11.84 5.14 14.87
C SER A 12 -12.61 3.93 14.36
N ILE A 13 -11.89 3.03 13.71
CA ILE A 13 -12.38 1.72 13.32
C ILE A 13 -11.35 0.67 13.75
N SER A 14 -11.80 -0.35 14.48
CA SER A 14 -10.98 -1.44 14.98
C SER A 14 -11.48 -2.77 14.42
N VAL A 15 -10.56 -3.63 14.01
CA VAL A 15 -10.82 -4.99 13.53
C VAL A 15 -10.15 -5.98 14.46
N LYS A 16 -10.83 -7.08 14.74
CA LYS A 16 -10.27 -8.28 15.35
C LYS A 16 -10.71 -9.50 14.54
N ASN A 17 -9.77 -10.30 14.08
CA ASN A 17 -10.01 -11.52 13.31
C ASN A 17 -8.94 -12.58 13.63
N GLU A 18 -8.93 -13.69 12.89
CA GLU A 18 -7.96 -14.78 13.07
C GLU A 18 -6.50 -14.39 12.75
N ARG A 19 -6.30 -13.35 11.94
CA ARG A 19 -4.97 -12.86 11.51
C ARG A 19 -4.42 -11.78 12.45
N GLY A 20 -5.21 -11.34 13.43
CA GLY A 20 -4.79 -10.39 14.46
C GLY A 20 -5.83 -9.30 14.71
N SER A 21 -5.36 -8.15 15.17
CA SER A 21 -6.19 -6.98 15.39
C SER A 21 -5.47 -5.72 14.97
N PHE A 22 -6.22 -4.74 14.47
CA PHE A 22 -5.68 -3.45 14.09
C PHE A 22 -6.71 -2.34 14.22
N THR A 23 -6.24 -1.11 14.41
CA THR A 23 -7.10 0.07 14.56
C THR A 23 -6.61 1.21 13.69
N PHE A 24 -7.52 1.78 12.90
CA PHE A 24 -7.31 3.08 12.30
C PHE A 24 -7.99 4.17 13.13
N SER A 25 -7.22 5.17 13.54
CA SER A 25 -7.68 6.33 14.29
C SER A 25 -7.54 7.60 13.47
N ARG A 26 -8.57 8.45 13.52
CA ARG A 26 -8.57 9.76 12.89
C ARG A 26 -7.75 10.73 13.73
N LYS A 27 -6.82 11.43 13.09
CA LYS A 27 -6.06 12.54 13.64
C LYS A 27 -6.33 13.80 12.82
N THR A 28 -6.15 14.96 13.44
CA THR A 28 -6.26 16.25 12.77
C THR A 28 -4.87 16.87 12.59
N ARG A 29 -4.70 17.61 11.51
CA ARG A 29 -3.54 18.45 11.28
C ARG A 29 -3.98 19.76 10.64
N VAL A 30 -3.23 20.79 10.95
CA VAL A 30 -3.34 22.09 10.29
C VAL A 30 -2.45 22.05 9.05
N TYR A 31 -2.98 22.41 7.89
CA TYR A 31 -2.17 22.63 6.70
C TYR A 31 -2.34 24.06 6.20
N THR A 32 -1.30 24.58 5.58
CA THR A 32 -1.30 25.89 4.91
C THR A 32 -1.06 25.64 3.43
N ASP A 33 -1.95 26.15 2.58
CA ASP A 33 -1.80 26.04 1.13
C ASP A 33 -0.73 27.00 0.59
N SER A 34 -0.48 26.93 -0.72
CA SER A 34 0.48 27.78 -1.42
C SER A 34 0.13 29.28 -1.38
N GLU A 35 -1.10 29.64 -1.00
CA GLU A 35 -1.58 31.01 -0.87
C GLU A 35 -1.52 31.52 0.57
N GLY A 36 -0.98 30.71 1.50
CA GLY A 36 -0.86 31.07 2.92
C GLY A 36 -2.15 30.89 3.71
N LYS A 37 -3.18 30.26 3.13
CA LYS A 37 -4.45 30.00 3.82
C LYS A 37 -4.35 28.70 4.61
N THR A 38 -4.75 28.80 5.87
CA THR A 38 -4.69 27.70 6.81
C THR A 38 -6.04 27.00 6.94
N ALA A 39 -6.04 25.67 6.91
CA ALA A 39 -7.24 24.86 7.10
C ALA A 39 -6.94 23.61 7.93
N ASN A 40 -7.98 23.09 8.59
CA ASN A 40 -7.91 21.80 9.26
C ASN A 40 -8.14 20.69 8.22
N SER A 41 -7.29 19.68 8.25
CA SER A 41 -7.51 18.41 7.56
C SER A 41 -7.44 17.27 8.56
N TYR A 42 -8.08 16.15 8.24
CA TYR A 42 -7.88 14.92 8.99
C TYR A 42 -7.10 13.91 8.17
N TYR A 43 -6.45 13.00 8.87
CA TYR A 43 -5.74 11.86 8.31
C TYR A 43 -5.92 10.65 9.23
N TRP A 44 -5.74 9.45 8.69
CA TRP A 44 -5.85 8.21 9.45
C TRP A 44 -4.46 7.74 9.88
N THR A 45 -4.36 7.08 11.02
CA THR A 45 -3.12 6.46 11.52
C THR A 45 -3.44 5.11 12.16
N SER A 46 -2.50 4.18 12.13
CA SER A 46 -2.52 2.94 12.90
C SER A 46 -1.15 2.73 13.54
N ASP A 47 -1.14 2.48 14.85
CA ASP A 47 0.10 2.22 15.60
C ASP A 47 0.66 0.84 15.21
N GLU A 48 -0.22 -0.08 14.81
CA GLU A 48 0.09 -1.43 14.37
C GLU A 48 0.82 -1.48 13.02
N LEU A 49 0.93 -0.36 12.30
CA LEU A 49 1.82 -0.24 11.13
C LEU A 49 3.29 0.01 11.49
N LEU A 50 3.61 0.24 12.77
CA LEU A 50 4.97 0.34 13.28
C LEU A 50 5.83 1.40 12.55
N GLY A 51 5.20 2.52 12.17
CA GLY A 51 5.84 3.62 11.45
C GLY A 51 6.04 3.40 9.95
N VAL A 52 5.66 2.23 9.41
CA VAL A 52 5.56 2.02 7.96
C VAL A 52 4.48 2.95 7.42
N GLY A 53 4.79 3.70 6.36
CA GLY A 53 3.80 4.54 5.69
C GLY A 53 2.60 3.73 5.23
N GLN A 54 1.42 4.34 5.18
CA GLN A 54 0.18 3.67 4.79
C GLN A 54 -0.30 4.13 3.41
N ASN A 55 -1.11 3.30 2.75
CA ASN A 55 -1.88 3.69 1.58
C ASN A 55 -3.18 4.38 2.03
N ASP A 56 -3.17 5.72 2.06
CA ASP A 56 -4.32 6.50 2.54
C ASP A 56 -5.60 6.25 1.75
N SER A 57 -5.51 5.92 0.45
CA SER A 57 -6.68 5.62 -0.38
C SER A 57 -7.31 4.30 0.04
N SER A 58 -6.52 3.26 0.26
CA SER A 58 -7.01 1.97 0.79
C SER A 58 -7.64 2.12 2.16
N VAL A 59 -7.02 2.89 3.07
CA VAL A 59 -7.58 3.16 4.41
C VAL A 59 -8.89 3.93 4.32
N ARG A 60 -8.98 4.95 3.47
CA ARG A 60 -10.24 5.69 3.23
C ARG A 60 -11.33 4.77 2.70
N SER A 61 -11.05 3.94 1.69
CA SER A 61 -12.01 2.98 1.16
C SER A 61 -12.49 1.99 2.22
N PHE A 62 -11.59 1.50 3.08
CA PHE A 62 -11.93 0.64 4.20
C PHE A 62 -12.90 1.34 5.18
N VAL A 63 -12.54 2.54 5.67
CA VAL A 63 -13.40 3.30 6.59
C VAL A 63 -14.78 3.57 5.97
N SER A 64 -14.82 4.04 4.73
CA SER A 64 -16.07 4.34 4.03
C SER A 64 -16.94 3.11 3.82
N GLY A 65 -16.34 1.93 3.57
CA GLY A 65 -17.06 0.67 3.42
C GLY A 65 -17.87 0.30 4.67
N PHE A 66 -17.31 0.52 5.86
CA PHE A 66 -18.00 0.22 7.12
C PHE A 66 -18.92 1.34 7.60
N SER A 67 -18.58 2.60 7.35
CA SER A 67 -19.41 3.74 7.77
C SER A 67 -20.67 3.93 6.92
N SER A 68 -20.71 3.39 5.70
CA SER A 68 -21.86 3.44 4.79
C SER A 68 -22.50 2.07 4.57
N LEU A 69 -22.12 1.09 5.40
CA LEU A 69 -22.50 -0.31 5.21
C LEU A 69 -24.03 -0.46 5.14
N THR A 70 -24.51 -1.19 4.14
CA THR A 70 -25.93 -1.48 3.97
C THR A 70 -26.12 -2.97 3.77
N ALA A 71 -27.03 -3.56 4.54
CA ALA A 71 -27.42 -4.95 4.38
C ALA A 71 -28.05 -5.13 3.00
N GLN A 72 -27.63 -6.17 2.29
CA GLN A 72 -28.27 -6.59 1.03
C GLN A 72 -29.57 -7.32 1.30
N ASP A 73 -29.61 -8.10 2.39
CA ASP A 73 -30.81 -8.86 2.78
C ASP A 73 -30.85 -9.09 4.29
N VAL A 74 -32.05 -9.30 4.81
CA VAL A 74 -32.31 -9.73 6.18
C VAL A 74 -32.70 -11.21 6.12
N VAL A 75 -31.83 -12.07 6.65
CA VAL A 75 -32.00 -13.52 6.59
C VAL A 75 -32.91 -13.99 7.72
N GLU A 76 -32.68 -13.47 8.93
CA GLU A 76 -33.40 -13.89 10.12
C GLU A 76 -33.41 -12.78 11.17
N GLU A 77 -34.54 -12.58 11.83
CA GLU A 77 -34.68 -11.62 12.93
C GLU A 77 -34.79 -12.35 14.27
N ASN A 78 -34.14 -11.82 15.32
CA ASN A 78 -34.27 -12.32 16.71
C ASN A 78 -34.01 -13.83 16.88
N THR A 79 -33.09 -14.40 16.10
CA THR A 79 -32.76 -15.82 16.19
C THR A 79 -31.67 -16.11 17.20
N GLY A 80 -31.83 -17.20 17.97
CA GLY A 80 -30.77 -17.75 18.81
C GLY A 80 -29.78 -18.64 18.04
N GLU A 81 -30.09 -18.98 16.79
CA GLU A 81 -29.31 -19.92 15.97
C GLU A 81 -28.14 -19.23 15.25
N LEU A 82 -27.25 -18.56 16.00
CA LEU A 82 -26.10 -17.85 15.43
C LEU A 82 -25.01 -18.80 14.87
N GLU A 83 -25.00 -20.05 15.34
CA GLU A 83 -23.97 -21.03 15.02
C GLU A 83 -23.97 -21.43 13.53
N LYS A 84 -25.13 -21.62 12.92
CA LYS A 84 -25.26 -21.99 11.49
C LYS A 84 -24.72 -20.92 10.53
N TYR A 85 -24.61 -19.68 11.00
CA TYR A 85 -24.06 -18.55 10.24
C TYR A 85 -22.60 -18.25 10.61
N GLY A 86 -21.99 -19.02 11.53
CA GLY A 86 -20.67 -18.72 12.08
C GLY A 86 -20.61 -17.42 12.88
N LEU A 87 -21.73 -17.01 13.49
CA LEU A 87 -21.82 -15.76 14.26
C LEU A 87 -21.68 -15.97 15.78
N LYS A 88 -21.68 -17.22 16.24
CA LYS A 88 -21.33 -17.59 17.62
C LYS A 88 -19.84 -17.38 17.89
N GLU A 89 -19.01 -17.73 16.92
CA GLU A 89 -17.57 -17.45 16.88
C GLU A 89 -17.27 -16.73 15.56
N PRO A 90 -17.44 -15.40 15.52
CA PRO A 90 -17.32 -14.63 14.28
C PRO A 90 -15.89 -14.67 13.75
N ARG A 91 -15.76 -14.77 12.42
CA ARG A 91 -14.49 -14.69 11.70
C ARG A 91 -13.84 -13.32 11.84
N ALA A 92 -14.65 -12.27 11.96
CA ALA A 92 -14.16 -10.93 12.24
C ALA A 92 -15.17 -10.13 13.07
N THR A 93 -14.65 -9.28 13.94
CA THR A 93 -15.41 -8.27 14.69
C THR A 93 -14.89 -6.90 14.32
N VAL A 94 -15.79 -5.99 13.93
CA VAL A 94 -15.45 -4.61 13.59
C VAL A 94 -16.17 -3.66 14.53
N SER A 95 -15.44 -2.77 15.18
CA SER A 95 -15.98 -1.73 16.05
C SER A 95 -15.70 -0.35 15.46
N VAL A 96 -16.73 0.47 15.34
CA VAL A 96 -16.66 1.83 14.79
C VAL A 96 -17.07 2.82 15.88
N LYS A 97 -16.24 3.83 16.12
CA LYS A 97 -16.54 4.94 17.04
C LYS A 97 -16.78 6.22 16.27
N PHE A 98 -17.83 6.94 16.62
CA PHE A 98 -18.23 8.21 16.00
C PHE A 98 -17.92 9.41 16.91
N ASP A 99 -17.90 10.60 16.34
CA ASP A 99 -17.60 11.86 17.04
C ASP A 99 -18.69 12.35 17.99
N ASP A 100 -19.91 11.82 17.88
CA ASP A 100 -21.00 12.02 18.84
C ASP A 100 -20.94 11.07 20.04
N GLY A 101 -19.90 10.23 20.11
CA GLY A 101 -19.71 9.23 21.16
C GLY A 101 -20.46 7.91 20.92
N ALA A 102 -21.22 7.78 19.83
CA ALA A 102 -21.82 6.50 19.47
C ALA A 102 -20.75 5.47 19.09
N GLU A 103 -21.00 4.21 19.47
CA GLU A 103 -20.19 3.07 19.07
C GLU A 103 -21.08 1.99 18.44
N LYS A 104 -20.60 1.36 17.36
CA LYS A 104 -21.28 0.26 16.70
C LYS A 104 -20.31 -0.91 16.53
N THR A 105 -20.72 -2.10 16.95
CA THR A 105 -19.97 -3.33 16.74
C THR A 105 -20.73 -4.23 15.77
N LEU A 106 -20.01 -4.77 14.79
CA LEU A 106 -20.49 -5.67 13.76
C LEU A 106 -19.70 -6.98 13.84
N TYR A 107 -20.41 -8.10 13.74
CA TYR A 107 -19.84 -9.43 13.79
C TYR A 107 -20.05 -10.12 12.45
N PHE A 108 -18.97 -10.60 11.83
CA PHE A 108 -18.97 -11.22 10.51
C PHE A 108 -18.69 -12.71 10.64
N GLY A 109 -19.60 -13.51 10.09
CA GLY A 109 -19.57 -14.97 10.13
C GLY A 109 -19.04 -15.56 8.83
N ILE A 110 -19.57 -16.73 8.45
CA ILE A 110 -19.14 -17.43 7.24
C ILE A 110 -19.58 -16.70 5.97
N THR A 111 -18.82 -16.90 4.90
CA THR A 111 -19.26 -16.58 3.54
C THR A 111 -20.48 -17.42 3.22
N ASN A 112 -21.48 -16.82 2.59
CA ASN A 112 -22.74 -17.47 2.25
C ASN A 112 -22.49 -18.65 1.28
N PRO A 113 -22.76 -19.90 1.68
CA PRO A 113 -22.49 -21.07 0.83
C PRO A 113 -23.31 -21.08 -0.47
N ALA A 114 -24.45 -20.40 -0.50
CA ALA A 114 -25.29 -20.28 -1.69
C ALA A 114 -24.85 -19.14 -2.62
N ASN A 115 -24.13 -18.13 -2.11
CA ASN A 115 -23.60 -17.03 -2.89
C ASN A 115 -22.29 -16.50 -2.28
N LEU A 116 -21.18 -16.94 -2.87
CA LEU A 116 -19.82 -16.62 -2.42
C LEU A 116 -19.47 -15.12 -2.53
N SER A 117 -20.32 -14.27 -3.11
CA SER A 117 -20.12 -12.82 -3.10
C SER A 117 -20.67 -12.13 -1.84
N THR A 118 -21.25 -12.88 -0.90
CA THR A 118 -21.92 -12.33 0.28
C THR A 118 -21.49 -13.02 1.57
N VAL A 119 -21.52 -12.29 2.68
CA VAL A 119 -21.15 -12.77 4.02
C VAL A 119 -22.31 -12.54 4.98
N TYR A 120 -22.55 -13.50 5.87
CA TYR A 120 -23.48 -13.32 6.99
C TYR A 120 -22.86 -12.41 8.05
N PHE A 121 -23.60 -11.41 8.52
CA PHE A 121 -23.16 -10.56 9.62
C PHE A 121 -24.34 -10.19 10.52
N THR A 122 -24.04 -9.76 11.74
CA THR A 122 -25.04 -9.24 12.68
C THR A 122 -24.51 -8.01 13.41
N ASP A 123 -25.45 -7.15 13.81
CA ASP A 123 -25.22 -6.02 14.69
C ASP A 123 -25.74 -6.26 16.13
N GLY A 124 -26.10 -7.52 16.43
CA GLY A 124 -26.69 -7.95 17.69
C GLY A 124 -28.20 -8.21 17.64
N ASN A 125 -28.91 -7.73 16.60
CA ASN A 125 -30.36 -7.87 16.50
C ASN A 125 -30.83 -8.83 15.40
N LYS A 126 -30.23 -8.71 14.21
CA LYS A 126 -30.65 -9.44 13.00
C LYS A 126 -29.46 -10.12 12.34
N VAL A 127 -29.70 -11.26 11.71
CA VAL A 127 -28.74 -11.89 10.79
C VAL A 127 -29.02 -11.36 9.39
N MET A 128 -28.00 -10.80 8.78
CA MET A 128 -28.09 -10.08 7.51
C MET A 128 -27.00 -10.56 6.55
N LEU A 129 -27.17 -10.26 5.27
CA LEU A 129 -26.15 -10.47 4.25
C LEU A 129 -25.55 -9.14 3.79
N VAL A 130 -24.26 -9.15 3.48
CA VAL A 130 -23.56 -8.01 2.88
C VAL A 130 -22.57 -8.47 1.83
N SER A 131 -22.26 -7.59 0.88
CA SER A 131 -21.25 -7.86 -0.15
C SER A 131 -19.88 -8.12 0.49
N GLU A 132 -19.28 -9.27 0.19
CA GLU A 132 -17.94 -9.62 0.70
C GLU A 132 -16.90 -8.60 0.26
N SER A 133 -16.98 -8.08 -0.97
CA SER A 133 -16.07 -7.07 -1.48
C SER A 133 -16.02 -5.79 -0.64
N VAL A 134 -17.16 -5.36 -0.09
CA VAL A 134 -17.29 -4.14 0.73
C VAL A 134 -16.65 -4.31 2.10
N VAL A 135 -16.73 -5.52 2.66
CA VAL A 135 -16.23 -5.83 4.02
C VAL A 135 -14.95 -6.64 4.02
N SER A 136 -14.33 -6.86 2.86
CA SER A 136 -13.13 -7.69 2.69
C SER A 136 -12.00 -7.28 3.63
N GLY A 137 -11.85 -5.99 3.91
CA GLY A 137 -10.87 -5.46 4.86
C GLY A 137 -11.03 -5.97 6.31
N ALA A 138 -12.21 -6.45 6.73
CA ALA A 138 -12.40 -7.08 8.04
C ALA A 138 -11.68 -8.42 8.18
N PHE A 139 -11.35 -9.08 7.06
CA PHE A 139 -10.64 -10.37 7.03
C PHE A 139 -9.15 -10.22 6.69
N GLY A 140 -8.67 -8.99 6.53
CA GLY A 140 -7.27 -8.64 6.22
C GLY A 140 -6.37 -8.51 7.45
N GLU A 141 -5.12 -8.17 7.21
CA GLU A 141 -4.14 -7.74 8.22
C GLU A 141 -3.80 -6.24 8.03
N VAL A 142 -3.28 -5.58 9.06
CA VAL A 142 -2.90 -4.16 8.97
C VAL A 142 -1.86 -3.89 7.88
N LYS A 143 -0.94 -4.83 7.64
CA LYS A 143 0.11 -4.70 6.61
C LYS A 143 -0.43 -4.65 5.18
N ASP A 144 -1.67 -5.08 4.96
CA ASP A 144 -2.33 -4.97 3.66
C ASP A 144 -2.60 -3.50 3.29
N TYR A 145 -2.54 -2.59 4.27
CA TYR A 145 -2.66 -1.14 4.11
C TYR A 145 -1.30 -0.41 4.04
N ALA A 146 -0.18 -1.12 4.07
CA ALA A 146 1.14 -0.50 3.93
C ALA A 146 1.27 0.22 2.58
N ASN A 147 1.97 1.35 2.56
CA ASN A 147 2.38 2.02 1.33
C ASN A 147 3.41 1.13 0.63
N LEU A 148 3.13 0.79 -0.62
CA LEU A 148 3.97 -0.09 -1.42
C LEU A 148 4.92 0.67 -2.34
N LEU A 149 4.89 2.01 -2.36
CA LEU A 149 5.82 2.82 -3.15
C LEU A 149 7.24 2.72 -2.57
N ILE A 150 8.19 2.28 -3.39
CA ILE A 150 9.62 2.25 -3.07
C ILE A 150 10.30 3.53 -3.60
N THR A 151 10.07 3.84 -4.88
CA THR A 151 10.65 5.02 -5.55
C THR A 151 9.58 5.85 -6.23
N LYS A 152 9.73 7.17 -6.24
CA LYS A 152 8.84 8.06 -6.97
C LYS A 152 9.06 7.91 -8.48
N ALA A 153 8.05 8.28 -9.27
CA ALA A 153 8.25 8.48 -10.71
C ALA A 153 9.17 9.68 -10.92
N LEU A 154 9.96 9.66 -12.00
CA LEU A 154 10.78 10.80 -12.39
C LEU A 154 9.89 11.96 -12.86
N GLY A 155 10.25 13.18 -12.45
CA GLY A 155 9.78 14.40 -13.12
C GLY A 155 10.43 14.57 -14.50
N ASP A 156 9.90 15.50 -15.31
CA ASP A 156 10.35 15.73 -16.70
C ASP A 156 11.85 16.07 -16.80
N ASP A 157 12.39 16.76 -15.79
CA ASP A 157 13.81 17.15 -15.72
C ASP A 157 14.67 16.21 -14.85
N GLU A 158 14.06 15.18 -14.24
CA GLU A 158 14.78 14.22 -13.43
C GLU A 158 15.27 13.05 -14.29
N ARG A 159 16.38 12.44 -13.86
CA ARG A 159 16.97 11.27 -14.52
C ARG A 159 17.58 10.32 -13.50
N VAL A 160 17.92 9.12 -13.95
CA VAL A 160 18.78 8.21 -13.21
C VAL A 160 20.24 8.61 -13.42
N ASP A 161 21.00 8.82 -12.35
CA ASP A 161 22.41 9.20 -12.45
C ASP A 161 23.32 7.99 -12.46
N TYR A 162 23.05 6.99 -11.61
CA TYR A 162 23.77 5.72 -11.63
C TYR A 162 22.90 4.54 -11.19
N ILE A 163 23.28 3.35 -11.65
CA ILE A 163 22.80 2.06 -11.17
C ILE A 163 24.00 1.14 -11.00
N THR A 164 24.12 0.50 -9.84
CA THR A 164 25.07 -0.57 -9.54
C THR A 164 24.29 -1.84 -9.22
N ILE A 165 24.53 -2.90 -9.97
CA ILE A 165 23.92 -4.21 -9.77
C ILE A 165 25.00 -5.19 -9.33
N THR A 166 24.87 -5.68 -8.10
CA THR A 166 25.73 -6.73 -7.54
C THR A 166 24.95 -8.03 -7.52
N ARG A 167 25.48 -9.09 -8.12
CA ARG A 167 24.87 -10.44 -8.12
C ARG A 167 25.91 -11.50 -7.79
N LYS A 168 25.50 -12.56 -7.09
CA LYS A 168 26.41 -13.64 -6.69
C LYS A 168 27.00 -14.43 -7.85
N ASP A 169 26.35 -14.44 -9.01
CA ASP A 169 26.81 -15.13 -10.21
C ASP A 169 27.69 -14.26 -11.12
N LEU A 170 27.94 -13.00 -10.74
CA LEU A 170 28.84 -12.10 -11.44
C LEU A 170 30.12 -11.90 -10.61
N SER A 171 31.28 -11.96 -11.26
CA SER A 171 32.57 -11.72 -10.61
C SER A 171 32.76 -10.27 -10.18
N GLU A 172 32.10 -9.33 -10.87
CA GLU A 172 32.19 -7.89 -10.64
C GLU A 172 30.80 -7.24 -10.79
N PRO A 173 30.53 -6.14 -10.07
CA PRO A 173 29.29 -5.40 -10.23
C PRO A 173 29.14 -4.83 -11.65
N VAL A 174 27.89 -4.80 -12.12
CA VAL A 174 27.52 -4.05 -13.32
C VAL A 174 27.22 -2.63 -12.91
N GLU A 175 27.94 -1.66 -13.48
CA GLU A 175 27.69 -0.24 -13.25
C GLU A 175 27.19 0.42 -14.53
N ILE A 176 26.13 1.20 -14.40
CA ILE A 176 25.56 2.05 -15.43
C ILE A 176 25.58 3.48 -14.90
N ARG A 177 26.09 4.42 -15.69
CA ARG A 177 26.14 5.83 -15.31
C ARG A 177 25.63 6.73 -16.41
N TYR A 178 25.03 7.83 -16.00
CA TYR A 178 24.75 8.97 -16.85
C TYR A 178 26.05 9.68 -17.22
N MET A 179 26.19 10.03 -18.49
CA MET A 179 27.36 10.67 -19.07
C MET A 179 27.06 12.15 -19.32
N THR A 180 27.29 12.99 -18.31
CA THR A 180 27.09 14.45 -18.41
C THR A 180 27.89 15.09 -19.54
N GLU A 181 29.07 14.55 -19.85
CA GLU A 181 29.92 15.02 -20.96
C GLU A 181 29.26 14.77 -22.33
N LEU A 182 28.51 13.68 -22.51
CA LEU A 182 27.80 13.41 -23.76
C LEU A 182 26.62 14.35 -23.95
N GLU A 183 25.92 14.70 -22.88
CA GLU A 183 24.87 15.72 -22.90
C GLU A 183 25.46 17.09 -23.28
N ALA A 184 26.52 17.53 -22.60
CA ALA A 184 27.18 18.80 -22.91
C ALA A 184 27.73 18.86 -24.35
N ALA A 185 28.15 17.73 -24.92
CA ALA A 185 28.59 17.65 -26.31
C ALA A 185 27.42 17.76 -27.31
N ARG A 186 26.20 17.29 -26.96
CA ARG A 186 25.02 17.40 -27.83
C ARG A 186 24.56 18.84 -28.02
N ASP A 187 24.69 19.66 -26.99
CA ASP A 187 24.30 21.06 -27.02
C ASP A 187 25.36 21.95 -27.70
N ASN A 188 26.47 21.37 -28.14
CA ASN A 188 27.56 22.07 -28.78
C ASN A 188 27.62 21.75 -30.28
N GLU A 189 27.31 22.74 -31.12
CA GLU A 189 27.28 22.65 -32.59
C GLU A 189 28.59 22.17 -33.24
N LYS A 190 29.70 22.15 -32.50
CA LYS A 190 31.00 21.66 -32.98
C LYS A 190 31.16 20.14 -32.92
N TYR A 191 30.26 19.43 -32.23
CA TYR A 191 30.35 17.98 -32.07
C TYR A 191 29.20 17.28 -32.78
N VAL A 192 29.52 16.21 -33.52
CA VAL A 192 28.52 15.28 -34.05
C VAL A 192 28.39 14.13 -33.06
N VAL A 193 27.38 14.21 -32.18
CA VAL A 193 27.05 13.09 -31.28
C VAL A 193 26.16 12.11 -32.04
N THR A 194 26.70 10.96 -32.42
CA THR A 194 25.97 9.92 -33.18
C THR A 194 25.22 8.94 -32.28
N THR A 195 25.43 9.00 -30.96
CA THR A 195 24.79 8.13 -29.98
C THR A 195 23.58 8.81 -29.34
N LEU A 196 22.44 8.10 -29.28
CA LEU A 196 21.20 8.62 -28.71
C LEU A 196 21.12 8.41 -27.19
N ASN A 197 21.99 7.58 -26.62
CA ASN A 197 21.98 7.24 -25.20
C ASN A 197 22.96 8.07 -24.40
N THR A 198 22.48 8.63 -23.30
CA THR A 198 23.28 9.35 -22.31
C THR A 198 23.77 8.43 -21.18
N HIS A 199 23.28 7.19 -21.08
CA HIS A 199 23.77 6.18 -20.14
C HIS A 199 24.74 5.19 -20.80
N ARG A 200 25.77 4.78 -20.06
CA ARG A 200 26.73 3.75 -20.49
C ARG A 200 27.04 2.77 -19.37
N PHE A 201 27.39 1.55 -19.75
CA PHE A 201 28.09 0.65 -18.84
C PHE A 201 29.47 1.24 -18.53
N THR A 202 29.82 1.31 -17.25
CA THR A 202 31.14 1.73 -16.77
C THR A 202 31.90 0.60 -16.08
N SER A 203 31.22 -0.49 -15.74
CA SER A 203 31.79 -1.73 -15.19
C SER A 203 30.94 -2.93 -15.63
N PRO A 204 31.55 -4.10 -15.92
CA PRO A 204 33.00 -4.38 -15.94
C PRO A 204 33.70 -3.83 -17.19
N TYR A 205 32.94 -3.45 -18.22
CA TYR A 205 33.47 -2.86 -19.45
C TYR A 205 32.79 -1.54 -19.75
N ASN A 206 33.54 -0.62 -20.36
CA ASN A 206 32.96 0.60 -20.89
C ASN A 206 32.28 0.32 -22.23
N ALA A 207 30.95 0.34 -22.25
CA ALA A 207 30.15 0.02 -23.43
C ALA A 207 28.89 0.88 -23.53
N GLU A 208 28.45 1.12 -24.76
CA GLU A 208 27.14 1.74 -25.00
C GLU A 208 26.03 0.82 -24.49
N ILE A 209 25.02 1.42 -23.86
CA ILE A 209 23.83 0.69 -23.48
C ILE A 209 22.92 0.53 -24.72
N ASN A 210 22.20 -0.58 -24.81
CA ASN A 210 21.15 -0.70 -25.82
C ASN A 210 20.01 0.28 -25.51
N VAL A 211 19.55 1.08 -26.47
CA VAL A 211 18.52 2.12 -26.24
C VAL A 211 17.24 1.55 -25.63
N GLN A 212 16.73 0.42 -26.15
CA GLN A 212 15.47 -0.15 -25.68
C GLN A 212 15.63 -0.88 -24.34
N LYS A 213 16.58 -1.82 -24.26
CA LYS A 213 16.77 -2.64 -23.05
C LYS A 213 17.39 -1.84 -21.90
N GLY A 214 18.33 -0.96 -22.24
CA GLY A 214 18.95 -0.03 -21.29
C GLY A 214 17.98 1.00 -20.78
N GLY A 215 17.16 1.59 -21.67
CA GLY A 215 16.08 2.49 -21.29
C GLY A 215 15.10 1.81 -20.33
N ALA A 216 14.69 0.57 -20.59
CA ALA A 216 13.83 -0.19 -19.70
C ALA A 216 14.48 -0.48 -18.32
N LEU A 217 15.78 -0.77 -18.28
CA LEU A 217 16.51 -1.00 -17.04
C LEU A 217 16.63 0.29 -16.21
N CYS A 218 17.03 1.40 -16.83
CA CYS A 218 17.12 2.70 -16.17
C CYS A 218 15.73 3.19 -15.71
N GLY A 219 14.70 3.05 -16.54
CA GLY A 219 13.34 3.42 -16.16
C GLY A 219 12.76 2.51 -15.06
N GLY A 220 13.18 1.24 -15.00
CA GLY A 220 12.62 0.25 -14.08
C GLY A 220 12.90 0.51 -12.59
N VAL A 221 13.92 1.31 -12.25
CA VAL A 221 14.17 1.72 -10.86
C VAL A 221 13.32 2.93 -10.42
N CYS A 222 12.61 3.57 -11.34
CA CYS A 222 11.76 4.72 -11.10
C CYS A 222 10.28 4.31 -11.01
N GLY A 223 9.54 4.86 -10.05
CA GLY A 223 8.14 4.48 -9.82
C GLY A 223 7.97 3.03 -9.33
N LEU A 224 9.01 2.46 -8.71
CA LEU A 224 9.02 1.07 -8.28
C LEU A 224 8.02 0.88 -7.13
N THR A 225 7.17 -0.12 -7.25
CA THR A 225 6.18 -0.50 -6.24
C THR A 225 6.34 -1.96 -5.84
N MET A 226 6.19 -2.23 -4.55
CA MET A 226 6.08 -3.58 -4.03
C MET A 226 4.75 -4.20 -4.43
N LYS A 227 4.72 -5.53 -4.56
CA LYS A 227 3.48 -6.27 -4.74
C LYS A 227 2.66 -6.38 -3.45
N SER A 228 3.34 -6.49 -2.30
CA SER A 228 2.74 -6.66 -0.98
C SER A 228 3.78 -6.41 0.12
N CYS A 229 3.32 -6.07 1.32
CA CYS A 229 4.15 -6.05 2.52
C CYS A 229 4.14 -7.44 3.19
N ALA A 230 5.28 -8.13 3.22
CA ALA A 230 5.40 -9.43 3.88
C ALA A 230 5.43 -9.27 5.41
N TYR A 231 6.26 -8.32 5.89
CA TYR A 231 6.49 -7.98 7.28
C TYR A 231 6.63 -6.47 7.42
N LEU A 232 6.09 -5.91 8.51
CA LEU A 232 6.21 -4.48 8.82
C LEU A 232 7.58 -4.10 9.37
N GLU A 233 8.23 -5.04 10.06
CA GLU A 233 9.56 -4.83 10.62
C GLU A 233 10.61 -5.58 9.82
N ALA A 234 11.70 -4.88 9.50
CA ALA A 234 12.90 -5.45 8.89
C ALA A 234 13.83 -6.08 9.94
N SER A 235 13.29 -6.94 10.82
CA SER A 235 14.10 -7.70 11.78
C SER A 235 14.97 -8.75 11.06
N GLU A 236 16.07 -9.17 11.68
CA GLU A 236 16.93 -10.23 11.12
C GLU A 236 16.15 -11.51 10.80
N GLU A 237 15.21 -11.89 11.67
CA GLU A 237 14.32 -13.04 11.45
C GLU A 237 13.43 -12.87 10.21
N ASN A 238 12.79 -11.71 10.05
CA ASN A 238 11.92 -11.44 8.91
C ASN A 238 12.70 -11.33 7.60
N LEU A 239 13.89 -10.71 7.63
CA LEU A 239 14.80 -10.67 6.49
C LEU A 239 15.24 -12.09 6.10
N ALA A 240 15.52 -12.96 7.06
CA ALA A 240 15.89 -14.35 6.80
C ALA A 240 14.76 -15.14 6.13
N LYS A 241 13.52 -14.99 6.61
CA LYS A 241 12.32 -15.62 5.99
C LYS A 241 12.11 -15.19 4.54
N CYS A 242 12.53 -13.98 4.18
CA CYS A 242 12.46 -13.45 2.82
C CYS A 242 13.71 -13.73 1.96
N GLY A 243 14.74 -14.38 2.52
CA GLY A 243 16.02 -14.58 1.82
C GLY A 243 16.82 -13.29 1.59
N LEU A 244 16.58 -12.26 2.40
CA LEU A 244 17.18 -10.93 2.29
C LEU A 244 18.39 -10.72 3.22
N THR A 245 18.73 -11.69 4.07
CA THR A 245 19.98 -11.66 4.86
C THR A 245 21.23 -11.83 4.00
N ASP A 246 21.12 -12.58 2.92
CA ASP A 246 22.19 -12.78 1.93
C ASP A 246 21.57 -12.79 0.52
N PRO A 247 21.13 -11.62 0.02
CA PRO A 247 20.33 -11.52 -1.20
C PRO A 247 21.14 -11.95 -2.44
N PHE A 248 20.48 -12.62 -3.38
CA PHE A 248 21.12 -13.00 -4.65
C PHE A 248 21.55 -11.78 -5.48
N CYS A 249 20.78 -10.69 -5.41
CA CYS A 249 20.98 -9.46 -6.16
C CYS A 249 20.76 -8.26 -5.24
N THR A 250 21.67 -7.28 -5.31
CA THR A 250 21.53 -5.96 -4.68
C THR A 250 21.64 -4.90 -5.76
N VAL A 251 20.68 -3.99 -5.79
CA VAL A 251 20.67 -2.85 -6.72
C VAL A 251 20.79 -1.57 -5.91
N LYS A 252 21.81 -0.77 -6.21
CA LYS A 252 22.03 0.57 -5.65
C LYS A 252 21.90 1.58 -6.78
N PHE A 253 21.19 2.67 -6.58
CA PHE A 253 20.97 3.66 -7.63
C PHE A 253 20.77 5.06 -7.03
N SER A 254 20.89 6.08 -7.87
CA SER A 254 20.53 7.47 -7.56
C SER A 254 19.78 8.07 -8.75
N TYR A 255 18.77 8.87 -8.44
CA TYR A 255 17.88 9.47 -9.43
C TYR A 255 17.24 10.73 -8.87
N GLY A 256 16.97 11.73 -9.73
CA GLY A 256 16.31 12.96 -9.30
C GLY A 256 17.06 13.76 -8.22
N GLY A 257 18.38 13.56 -8.09
CA GLY A 257 19.20 14.18 -7.05
C GLY A 257 19.16 13.51 -5.67
N GLU A 258 18.52 12.33 -5.55
CA GLU A 258 18.45 11.50 -4.32
C GLU A 258 19.36 10.26 -4.38
#